data_AF-A0A8T3X4M6-F1
#
_entry.id   AF-A0A8T3X4M6-F1
#
_cell.length_a   1.000
_cell.length_b   1.000
_cell.length_c   1.000
_cell.angle_alpha   90.00
_cell.angle_beta   90.00
_cell.angle_gamma   90.00
#
_symmetry.space_group_name_H-M   'P 1'
#
loop_
_entity.id
_entity.type
_entity.pdbx_description
1 polymer ?
#
loop_
_entity_poly.entity_id
_entity_poly.type
_entity_poly.pdbx_seq_one_letter_code
_entity_poly.pdbx_strand_id
1 'polypeptide(L)' 'MPTTIQIHPSTLHLLKKAKEEHRASSYDETIRKVLSDTTPVEEMAGFLKKFIPGSSRKELLAGLRDKHERF' A
#
# COMPACT_ATOMS: atom_id res chain seq x y z
N MET A 1 -7.18 8.91 20.11
CA MET A 1 -8.08 10.06 20.25
C MET A 1 -8.76 10.30 18.91
N PRO A 2 -10.08 10.50 18.87
CA PRO A 2 -10.76 10.87 17.62
C PRO A 2 -10.41 12.32 17.27
N THR A 3 -9.96 12.53 16.03
CA THR A 3 -9.68 13.88 15.50
C THR A 3 -10.81 14.27 14.57
N THR A 4 -11.45 15.40 14.83
CA THR A 4 -12.46 15.96 13.92
C THR A 4 -11.76 16.75 12.83
N ILE A 5 -12.04 16.41 11.58
CA ILE A 5 -11.54 17.14 10.41
C ILE A 5 -12.71 17.82 9.70
N GLN A 6 -12.46 19.00 9.15
CA GLN A 6 -13.40 19.67 8.26
C GLN A 6 -13.08 19.26 6.83
N ILE A 7 -14.10 18.87 6.08
CA ILE A 7 -13.98 18.51 4.67
C ILE A 7 -15.09 19.17 3.85
N HIS A 8 -14.83 19.37 2.57
CA HIS A 8 -15.81 19.94 1.66
C HIS A 8 -17.01 18.99 1.49
N PRO A 9 -18.26 19.50 1.33
CA PRO A 9 -19.44 18.66 1.16
C PRO A 9 -19.37 17.68 -0.02
N SER A 10 -18.75 18.09 -1.13
CA SER A 10 -18.53 17.20 -2.29
C SER A 10 -17.59 16.03 -1.94
N THR A 11 -16.54 16.28 -1.16
CA THR A 11 -15.62 15.25 -0.67
C THR A 11 -16.33 14.25 0.23
N LEU A 12 -17.23 14.71 1.11
CA LEU A 12 -18.05 13.83 1.94
C LEU A 12 -18.97 12.94 1.09
N HIS A 13 -19.56 13.48 0.02
CA HIS A 13 -20.40 12.70 -0.88
C HIS A 13 -19.62 11.58 -1.58
N LEU A 14 -18.42 11.88 -2.06
CA LEU A 14 -17.51 10.88 -2.65
C LEU A 14 -17.12 9.80 -1.63
N LEU A 15 -16.81 10.20 -0.40
CA LEU A 15 -16.45 9.29 0.69
C LEU A 15 -17.59 8.32 1.05
N LYS A 16 -18.83 8.80 1.05
CA LYS A 16 -20.01 7.93 1.27
C LYS A 16 -20.16 6.90 0.16
N LYS A 17 -20.05 7.33 -1.10
CA LYS A 17 -20.12 6.44 -2.25
C LYS A 17 -19.03 5.37 -2.20
N ALA A 18 -17.78 5.77 -1.94
CA ALA A 18 -16.66 4.84 -1.80
C ALA A 18 -16.87 3.86 -0.62
N LYS A 19 -17.44 4.32 0.49
CA LYS A 19 -17.73 3.45 1.64
C LYS A 19 -18.72 2.33 1.29
N GLU A 20 -19.77 2.66 0.53
CA GLU A 20 -20.77 1.70 0.05
C GLU A 20 -20.16 0.71 -0.94
N GLU A 21 -19.37 1.20 -1.88
CA GLU A 21 -18.68 0.39 -2.89
C GLU A 21 -17.74 -0.65 -2.26
N HIS A 22 -16.91 -0.22 -1.30
CA HIS A 22 -15.95 -1.08 -0.60
C HIS A 22 -16.54 -1.80 0.63
N ARG A 23 -17.85 -1.67 0.88
CA ARG A 23 -18.57 -2.21 2.04
C ARG A 23 -17.82 -1.99 3.37
N ALA A 24 -17.22 -0.83 3.52
CA ALA A 24 -16.35 -0.53 4.66
C ALA A 24 -17.18 -0.15 5.89
N SER A 25 -16.69 -0.52 7.07
CA SER A 25 -17.36 -0.24 8.35
C SER A 25 -17.23 1.24 8.75
N SER A 26 -16.10 1.85 8.44
CA SER A 26 -15.74 3.23 8.80
C SER A 26 -15.21 4.04 7.63
N TYR A 27 -15.23 5.37 7.76
CA TYR A 27 -14.64 6.27 6.77
C TYR A 27 -13.11 6.13 6.73
N ASP A 28 -12.46 5.93 7.87
CA ASP A 28 -11.01 5.70 7.94
C ASP A 28 -10.59 4.43 7.18
N GLU A 29 -11.37 3.35 7.31
CA GLU A 29 -11.15 2.12 6.55
C GLU A 29 -11.33 2.35 5.04
N THR A 30 -12.33 3.15 4.67
CA THR A 30 -12.57 3.54 3.26
C THR A 30 -11.37 4.31 2.70
N ILE A 31 -10.86 5.29 3.44
CA ILE A 31 -9.70 6.10 3.03
C ILE A 31 -8.47 5.20 2.82
N ARG A 32 -8.21 4.27 3.74
CA ARG A 32 -7.09 3.33 3.61
C ARG A 32 -7.21 2.45 2.38
N LYS A 33 -8.41 1.92 2.09
CA LYS A 33 -8.66 1.09 0.90
C LYS A 33 -8.46 1.87 -0.40
N VAL A 34 -9.00 3.09 -0.47
CA VAL A 34 -8.81 3.96 -1.64
C VAL A 34 -7.33 4.29 -1.86
N LEU A 35 -6.58 4.55 -0.78
CA LEU A 35 -5.14 4.79 -0.87
C LEU A 35 -4.37 3.55 -1.33
N SER A 36 -4.70 2.35 -0.82
CA SER A 36 -4.05 1.12 -1.24
C SER A 36 -4.33 0.75 -2.69
N ASP A 37 -5.52 1.05 -3.21
CA ASP A 37 -5.88 0.78 -4.60
C ASP A 37 -5.24 1.77 -5.58
N THR A 38 -4.91 2.99 -5.13
CA THR A 38 -4.31 4.04 -5.97
C THR A 38 -2.79 4.03 -5.98
N THR A 39 -2.14 3.56 -4.91
CA THR A 39 -0.70 3.29 -4.94
C THR A 39 -0.44 1.92 -5.54
N PRO A 40 0.18 1.79 -6.73
CA PRO A 40 0.73 0.52 -7.13
C PRO A 40 1.76 0.14 -6.07
N VAL A 41 1.46 -0.89 -5.29
CA VAL A 41 2.45 -1.55 -4.45
C VAL A 41 3.43 -2.19 -5.45
N GLU A 42 4.43 -1.44 -5.87
CA GLU A 42 5.60 -2.04 -6.48
C GLU A 42 6.20 -2.93 -5.39
N GLU A 43 5.91 -4.22 -5.45
CA GLU A 43 6.60 -5.20 -4.62
C GLU A 43 8.09 -4.92 -4.78
N MET A 44 8.81 -4.80 -3.68
CA MET A 44 10.26 -4.53 -3.68
C MET A 44 11.01 -5.46 -4.65
N ALA A 45 10.54 -6.70 -4.82
CA ALA A 45 11.03 -7.65 -5.81
C ALA A 45 10.81 -7.21 -7.27
N GLY A 46 9.68 -6.59 -7.59
CA GLY A 46 9.37 -6.02 -8.90
C GLY A 46 10.24 -4.78 -9.22
N PHE A 47 10.49 -3.93 -8.23
CA PHE A 47 11.43 -2.81 -8.38
C PHE A 47 12.86 -3.31 -8.62
N LEU A 48 13.34 -4.27 -7.83
CA LEU A 48 14.70 -4.83 -7.96
C LEU A 48 14.92 -5.56 -9.29
N LYS A 49 13.89 -6.21 -9.85
CA LYS A 49 13.95 -6.81 -11.19
C LYS A 49 14.19 -5.79 -12.31
N LYS A 50 13.80 -4.52 -12.14
CA LYS A 50 14.08 -3.46 -13.12
C LYS A 50 15.56 -3.09 -13.16
N PHE A 51 16.28 -3.25 -12.04
CA PHE A 51 17.70 -2.94 -11.93
C PHE A 51 18.62 -4.12 -12.21
N ILE A 52 18.13 -5.35 -12.05
CA ILE A 52 18.91 -6.57 -12.32
C ILE A 52 18.07 -7.51 -13.22
N PRO A 53 18.17 -7.36 -14.55
CA PRO A 53 17.43 -8.18 -15.50
C PRO A 53 17.85 -9.65 -15.38
N GLY A 54 16.88 -10.55 -15.24
CA GLY A 54 17.11 -12.00 -15.23
C GLY A 54 17.29 -12.65 -13.85
N SER A 55 17.31 -11.88 -12.76
CA SER A 55 17.45 -12.46 -11.42
C SER A 55 16.15 -13.08 -10.89
N SER A 56 16.27 -14.31 -10.38
CA SER A 56 15.19 -14.98 -9.67
C SER A 56 14.97 -14.36 -8.27
N ARG A 57 13.75 -14.45 -7.73
CA ARG A 57 13.44 -13.94 -6.37
C ARG A 57 14.37 -14.51 -5.30
N LYS A 58 14.87 -15.74 -5.49
CA LYS A 58 15.82 -16.39 -4.58
C LYS A 58 17.20 -15.73 -4.59
N GLU A 59 17.69 -15.31 -5.75
CA GLU A 59 19.00 -14.65 -5.88
C GLU A 59 18.99 -13.24 -5.31
N LEU A 60 17.91 -12.49 -5.54
CA LEU A 60 17.72 -11.16 -4.95
C LEU A 60 17.69 -11.24 -3.41
N LEU A 61 17.01 -12.23 -2.85
CA LEU A 61 16.96 -12.44 -1.39
C LEU A 61 18.26 -13.00 -0.82
N ALA A 62 19.05 -13.76 -1.61
CA ALA A 62 20.34 -14.26 -1.19
C ALA A 62 21.39 -13.14 -1.02
N GLY A 63 21.33 -12.09 -1.86
CA GLY A 63 22.20 -10.91 -1.75
C GLY A 63 21.82 -9.95 -0.62
N LEU A 64 20.56 -10.00 -0.16
CA LEU A 64 20.03 -9.16 0.93
C LEU A 64 20.22 -9.78 2.33
N ARG A 65 20.56 -11.07 2.43
CA ARG A 65 20.94 -11.65 3.71
C ARG A 65 22.32 -11.11 4.09
N ASP A 66 22.33 -10.24 5.09
CA ASP A 66 23.54 -9.69 5.66
C ASP A 66 24.50 -10.81 6.06
N LYS A 67 25.77 -10.65 5.69
CA LYS A 67 26.88 -11.56 6.06
C LYS A 67 27.10 -11.64 7.58
N HIS A 68 26.33 -10.90 8.37
CA HIS A 68 26.46 -10.75 9.82
C HIS A 68 25.49 -11.61 10.63
N GLU A 69 24.54 -12.32 10.00
CA GLU A 69 23.56 -13.18 10.69
C GLU A 69 23.99 -14.67 10.75
N ARG A 70 25.29 -14.93 10.64
CA ARG A 70 25.91 -16.26 10.80
C ARG A 70 26.68 -16.37 12.11
N PHE A 71 26.08 -16.00 13.23
CA PHE A 71 26.59 -16.35 14.56
C PHE A 71 25.42 -16.60 15.51
#